data_AF-A0A179DLZ9-F1
#
_entry.id   AF-A0A179DLZ9-F1
#
_cell.length_a   1.000
_cell.length_b   1.000
_cell.length_c   1.000
_cell.angle_alpha   90.00
_cell.angle_beta   90.00
_cell.angle_gamma   90.00
#
_symmetry.space_group_name_H-M   'P 1'
#
loop_
_entity.id
_entity.type
_entity.pdbx_description
1 polymer ?
#
loop_
_entity_poly.entity_id
_entity_poly.type
_entity_poly.pdbx_seq_one_letter_code
_entity_poly.pdbx_strand_id
1 'polypeptide(L)'
;MKKTILQILFLLFVLPIFAKSANCIIDTAIVQTEMLPDKGYSLNQISKDNSLTFKETDSLKGATSYWVRMLIYNSDNNSKRYISTVDPNINTCLFTFNKISKKWLVNPSFCANLQTNV
;
A
#
# COMPACT_ATOMS: atom_id res chain seq x y z
N MET A 1 3.38 29.94 -55.52
CA MET A 1 2.82 28.99 -54.53
C MET A 1 3.77 27.88 -54.07
N LYS A 2 4.86 27.52 -54.78
CA LYS A 2 5.77 26.44 -54.32
C LYS A 2 6.70 26.83 -53.14
N LYS A 3 7.06 28.11 -53.00
CA LYS A 3 7.95 28.60 -51.92
C LYS A 3 7.30 28.59 -50.53
N THR A 4 5.99 28.84 -50.44
CA THR A 4 5.25 28.85 -49.18
C THR A 4 5.08 27.45 -48.59
N ILE A 5 4.93 26.43 -49.43
CA ILE A 5 4.85 25.03 -48.99
C ILE A 5 6.17 24.58 -48.35
N LEU A 6 7.31 24.94 -48.95
CA LEU A 6 8.63 24.58 -48.42
C LEU A 6 8.92 25.26 -47.07
N GLN A 7 8.49 26.51 -46.90
CA GLN A 7 8.63 27.24 -45.63
C GLN A 7 7.77 26.64 -44.51
N ILE A 8 6.56 26.19 -44.81
CA ILE A 8 5.69 25.49 -43.85
C ILE A 8 6.29 24.12 -43.47
N LEU A 9 6.86 23.40 -44.44
CA LEU A 9 7.52 22.12 -44.18
C LEU A 9 8.76 22.29 -43.30
N PHE A 10 9.51 23.37 -43.49
CA PHE A 10 10.68 23.69 -42.67
C PHE A 10 10.26 24.11 -41.25
N LEU A 11 9.13 24.81 -41.09
CA LEU A 11 8.60 25.19 -39.77
C LEU A 11 8.18 23.97 -38.92
N LEU A 12 7.69 22.90 -39.56
CA LEU A 12 7.28 21.66 -38.89
C LEU A 12 8.47 20.83 -38.38
N PHE A 13 9.67 21.01 -38.93
CA PHE A 13 10.88 20.27 -38.54
C PHE A 13 11.66 20.91 -37.38
N VAL A 14 11.35 22.15 -36.98
CA VAL A 14 12.08 22.89 -35.94
C VAL A 14 11.32 22.94 -34.61
N LEU A 15 10.25 22.16 -34.44
CA LEU A 15 9.67 21.97 -33.11
C LEU A 15 10.48 20.90 -32.38
N PRO A 16 11.33 21.26 -31.39
CA PRO A 16 11.84 20.25 -30.48
C PRO A 16 10.62 19.68 -29.75
N ILE A 17 10.32 18.43 -30.06
CA ILE A 17 9.36 17.62 -29.31
C ILE A 17 10.01 17.42 -27.94
N PHE A 18 9.88 18.41 -27.06
CA PHE A 18 10.04 18.21 -25.63
C PHE A 18 8.82 17.42 -25.17
N ALA A 19 8.77 16.14 -25.55
CA ALA A 19 7.94 15.17 -24.86
C ALA A 19 8.52 15.06 -23.45
N LYS A 20 8.02 15.91 -22.55
CA LYS A 20 8.32 15.81 -21.13
C LYS A 20 7.71 14.49 -20.68
N SER A 21 8.54 13.49 -20.36
CA SER A 21 8.05 12.27 -19.74
C SER A 21 7.42 12.67 -18.40
N ALA A 22 6.10 12.61 -18.33
CA ALA A 22 5.39 12.68 -17.07
C ALA A 22 5.58 11.31 -16.41
N ASN A 23 6.65 11.16 -15.63
CA ASN A 23 6.73 10.06 -14.69
C ASN A 23 5.73 10.37 -13.58
N CYS A 24 4.54 9.77 -13.66
CA CYS A 24 3.63 9.75 -12.52
C CYS A 24 4.31 8.92 -11.43
N ILE A 25 4.85 9.58 -10.41
CA ILE A 25 5.22 8.91 -9.18
C ILE A 25 3.88 8.47 -8.55
N ILE A 26 3.68 7.17 -8.38
CA ILE A 26 2.54 6.67 -7.63
C ILE A 26 2.80 7.04 -6.16
N ASP A 27 2.10 8.08 -5.67
CA ASP A 27 2.34 8.68 -4.34
C ASP A 27 2.28 7.65 -3.20
N THR A 28 1.40 6.64 -3.30
CA THR A 28 1.30 5.55 -2.34
C THR A 28 0.69 4.31 -2.99
N ALA A 29 1.28 3.14 -2.73
CA ALA A 29 0.78 1.87 -3.23
C ALA A 29 0.93 0.77 -2.19
N ILE A 30 -0.04 -0.15 -2.14
CA ILE A 30 0.17 -1.45 -1.48
C ILE A 30 1.05 -2.27 -2.42
N VAL A 31 2.27 -2.55 -1.98
CA VAL A 31 3.26 -3.29 -2.80
C VAL A 31 3.23 -4.78 -2.51
N GLN A 32 2.69 -5.17 -1.36
CA GLN A 32 2.57 -6.57 -0.98
C GLN A 32 1.40 -6.76 -0.03
N THR A 33 0.63 -7.83 -0.23
CA THR A 33 -0.44 -8.27 0.65
C THR A 33 -0.29 -9.75 0.91
N GLU A 34 -0.09 -10.12 2.17
CA GLU A 34 0.04 -11.50 2.59
C GLU A 34 -0.96 -11.82 3.70
N MET A 35 -1.38 -13.08 3.79
CA MET A 35 -2.41 -13.51 4.71
C MET A 35 -1.96 -14.73 5.51
N LEU A 36 -2.42 -14.79 6.76
CA LEU A 36 -2.23 -15.93 7.67
C LEU A 36 -3.57 -16.23 8.35
N PRO A 37 -4.11 -17.46 8.21
CA PRO A 37 -5.25 -17.91 9.00
C PRO A 37 -5.00 -17.72 10.48
N ASP A 38 -5.91 -17.04 11.17
CA ASP A 38 -5.77 -16.80 12.59
C ASP A 38 -6.14 -18.06 13.39
N LYS A 39 -5.28 -18.39 14.36
CA LYS A 39 -5.44 -19.52 15.28
C LYS A 39 -5.42 -19.06 16.74
N GLY A 40 -5.73 -17.78 16.99
CA GLY A 40 -5.63 -17.14 18.30
C GLY A 40 -4.24 -16.55 18.56
N TYR A 41 -3.53 -16.13 17.51
CA TYR A 41 -2.22 -15.53 17.65
C TYR A 41 -2.33 -14.13 18.28
N SER A 42 -1.39 -13.79 19.15
CA SER A 42 -1.21 -12.41 19.62
C SER A 42 -0.36 -11.60 18.63
N LEU A 43 -0.50 -10.26 18.64
CA LEU A 43 0.37 -9.37 17.86
C LEU A 43 1.87 -9.61 18.15
N ASN A 44 2.21 -9.92 19.39
CA ASN A 44 3.59 -10.21 19.78
C ASN A 44 4.11 -11.50 19.10
N GLN A 45 3.28 -12.52 18.95
CA GLN A 45 3.63 -13.73 18.18
C GLN A 45 3.75 -13.39 16.69
N ILE A 46 2.76 -12.71 16.10
CA ILE A 46 2.77 -12.33 14.69
C ILE A 46 4.01 -11.50 14.31
N SER A 47 4.51 -10.68 15.22
CA SER A 47 5.62 -9.77 14.97
C SER A 47 7.02 -10.37 15.24
N LYS A 48 7.11 -11.49 15.98
CA LYS A 48 8.41 -12.08 16.39
C LYS A 48 8.62 -13.51 15.92
N ASP A 49 7.54 -14.25 15.68
CA ASP A 49 7.60 -15.64 15.28
C ASP A 49 7.76 -15.76 13.76
N ASN A 50 8.99 -15.97 13.32
CA ASN A 50 9.33 -16.16 11.91
C ASN A 50 8.87 -17.51 11.35
N SER A 51 8.38 -18.45 12.17
CA SER A 51 7.81 -19.70 11.70
C SER A 51 6.41 -19.52 11.12
N LEU A 52 5.73 -18.42 11.48
CA LEU A 52 4.41 -18.09 10.96
C LEU A 52 4.52 -17.65 9.49
N THR A 53 4.10 -18.55 8.60
CA THR A 53 4.18 -18.33 7.16
C THR A 53 2.96 -17.57 6.66
N PHE A 54 3.16 -16.28 6.40
CA PHE A 54 2.21 -15.48 5.62
C PHE A 54 2.32 -15.89 4.14
N LYS A 55 1.17 -15.94 3.45
CA LYS A 55 1.11 -16.33 2.04
C LYS A 55 0.45 -15.23 1.22
N GLU A 56 1.03 -14.89 0.08
CA GLU A 56 0.35 -14.09 -0.94
C GLU A 56 -0.82 -14.91 -1.49
N THR A 57 -2.02 -14.38 -1.34
CA THR A 57 -3.24 -15.03 -1.86
C THR A 57 -4.34 -14.00 -2.04
N ASP A 58 -5.13 -14.21 -3.09
CA ASP A 58 -6.31 -13.40 -3.39
C ASP A 58 -7.60 -14.00 -2.78
N SER A 59 -7.48 -15.06 -1.97
CA SER A 59 -8.61 -15.85 -1.50
C SER A 59 -8.52 -16.17 0.00
N LEU A 60 -9.50 -15.65 0.76
CA LEU A 60 -9.74 -15.99 2.17
C LEU A 60 -10.54 -17.29 2.28
N LYS A 61 -9.88 -18.45 2.14
CA LYS A 61 -10.50 -19.77 2.32
C LYS A 61 -9.87 -20.53 3.49
N GLY A 62 -10.71 -21.23 4.26
CA GLY A 62 -10.26 -22.18 5.29
C GLY A 62 -10.13 -21.66 6.72
N ALA A 63 -10.52 -20.41 7.01
CA ALA A 63 -10.62 -19.88 8.37
C ALA A 63 -11.70 -18.81 8.50
N THR A 64 -12.09 -18.52 9.75
CA THR A 64 -13.08 -17.49 10.10
C THR A 64 -12.47 -16.12 10.40
N SER A 65 -11.18 -16.09 10.72
CA SER A 65 -10.39 -14.88 10.99
C SER A 65 -9.00 -15.01 10.35
N TYR A 66 -8.42 -13.86 10.00
CA TYR A 66 -7.13 -13.78 9.32
C TYR A 66 -6.31 -12.62 9.85
N TRP A 67 -4.99 -12.82 9.90
CA TRP A 67 -4.02 -11.75 9.93
C TRP A 67 -3.69 -11.35 8.51
N VAL A 68 -3.87 -10.07 8.19
CA VAL A 68 -3.50 -9.49 6.89
C VAL A 68 -2.31 -8.58 7.10
N ARG A 69 -1.22 -8.86 6.39
CA ARG A 69 -0.02 -8.03 6.37
C ARG A 69 0.02 -7.28 5.05
N MET A 70 0.04 -5.95 5.14
CA MET A 70 0.20 -5.09 3.98
C MET A 70 1.51 -4.32 4.08
N LEU A 71 2.33 -4.40 3.04
CA LEU A 71 3.47 -3.51 2.87
C LEU A 71 3.02 -2.34 2.00
N ILE A 72 3.08 -1.14 2.57
CA ILE A 72 2.68 0.08 1.88
C ILE A 72 3.95 0.87 1.55
N TYR A 73 4.15 1.11 0.25
CA TYR A 73 5.15 2.04 -0.23
C TYR A 73 4.55 3.45 -0.26
N ASN A 74 5.21 4.40 0.39
CA ASN A 74 4.89 5.81 0.32
C ASN A 74 6.12 6.53 -0.21
N SER A 75 6.04 7.06 -1.43
CA SER A 75 7.13 7.83 -2.05
C SER A 75 7.21 9.26 -1.52
N ASP A 76 6.15 9.74 -0.86
CA ASP A 76 6.10 11.08 -0.30
C ASP A 76 6.59 11.07 1.15
N ASN A 77 7.62 11.88 1.43
CA ASN A 77 8.16 12.06 2.79
C ASN A 77 7.27 12.96 3.65
N ASN A 78 6.22 13.57 3.07
CA ASN A 78 5.27 14.38 3.82
C ASN A 78 4.27 13.52 4.59
N SER A 79 3.88 14.00 5.77
CA SER A 79 2.82 13.41 6.59
C SER A 79 1.44 13.69 5.99
N LYS A 80 1.10 13.01 4.90
CA LYS A 80 -0.27 13.00 4.37
C LYS A 80 -1.12 11.99 5.13
N ARG A 81 -2.42 12.31 5.28
CA ARG A 81 -3.41 11.36 5.80
C ARG A 81 -3.78 10.39 4.68
N TYR A 82 -3.64 9.10 4.95
CA TYR A 82 -4.10 8.03 4.07
C TYR A 82 -5.31 7.34 4.69
N ILE A 83 -6.26 6.96 3.85
CA ILE A 83 -7.44 6.19 4.26
C ILE A 83 -7.24 4.76 3.78
N SER A 84 -7.26 3.82 4.70
CA SER A 84 -7.33 2.39 4.39
C SER A 84 -8.78 1.93 4.55
N THR A 85 -9.30 1.22 3.56
CA THR A 85 -10.66 0.68 3.55
C THR A 85 -10.57 -0.84 3.44
N VAL A 86 -11.31 -1.54 4.30
CA VAL A 86 -11.43 -2.99 4.28
C VAL A 86 -12.90 -3.32 4.04
N ASP A 87 -13.19 -4.14 3.04
CA ASP A 87 -14.53 -4.56 2.66
C ASP A 87 -14.56 -6.10 2.50
N PRO A 88 -15.46 -6.83 3.19
CA PRO A 88 -16.43 -6.33 4.17
C PRO A 88 -15.76 -5.79 5.43
N ASN A 89 -16.29 -4.69 5.97
CA ASN A 89 -15.80 -4.10 7.23
C ASN A 89 -16.29 -4.94 8.43
N ILE A 90 -15.72 -6.14 8.58
CA ILE A 90 -16.03 -7.09 9.65
C ILE A 90 -14.97 -7.01 10.74
N ASN A 91 -15.34 -6.61 11.96
CA ASN A 91 -14.55 -6.68 13.21
C ASN A 91 -13.01 -6.59 13.01
N THR A 92 -12.56 -5.57 12.28
CA THR A 92 -11.18 -5.50 11.79
C THR A 92 -10.34 -4.67 12.74
N CYS A 93 -9.26 -5.26 13.26
CA CYS A 93 -8.28 -4.59 14.10
C CYS A 93 -7.11 -4.09 13.26
N LEU A 94 -6.71 -2.82 13.42
CA LEU A 94 -5.62 -2.22 12.64
C LEU A 94 -4.38 -1.99 13.51
N PHE A 95 -3.25 -2.51 13.05
CA PHE A 95 -1.94 -2.31 13.65
C PHE A 95 -1.01 -1.63 12.65
N THR A 96 -0.24 -0.64 13.09
CA THR A 96 0.71 0.10 12.23
C THR A 96 2.10 0.02 12.82
N PHE A 97 3.10 -0.31 11.99
CA PHE A 97 4.48 -0.30 12.43
C PHE A 97 5.05 1.12 12.37
N ASN A 98 5.47 1.66 13.53
CA ASN A 98 6.20 2.92 13.59
C ASN A 98 7.70 2.66 13.40
N LYS A 99 8.23 3.09 12.25
CA LYS A 99 9.65 2.90 11.89
C LYS A 99 10.61 3.67 12.81
N ILE A 100 10.20 4.81 13.37
CA ILE A 100 11.03 5.64 14.25
C ILE A 100 11.21 4.95 15.61
N SER A 101 10.11 4.54 16.24
CA SER A 101 10.15 3.88 17.55
C SER A 101 10.41 2.37 17.47
N LYS A 102 10.38 1.79 16.26
CA LYS A 102 10.45 0.35 15.98
C LYS A 102 9.40 -0.46 16.76
N LYS A 103 8.21 0.11 16.93
CA LYS A 103 7.11 -0.50 17.69
C LYS A 103 5.84 -0.57 16.86
N TRP A 104 5.05 -1.61 17.10
CA TRP A 104 3.69 -1.69 16.61
C TRP A 104 2.78 -0.80 17.44
N LEU A 105 1.97 0.00 16.75
CA LEU A 105 0.94 0.85 17.32
C LEU A 105 -0.42 0.20 17.05
N VAL A 106 -1.25 0.13 18.08
CA VAL A 106 -2.63 -0.33 17.97
C VAL A 106 -3.52 0.88 17.66
N ASN A 107 -4.39 0.78 16.67
CA ASN A 107 -5.42 1.78 16.45
C ASN A 107 -6.70 1.38 17.20
N PRO A 108 -6.97 1.94 18.39
CA PRO A 108 -8.05 1.47 19.26
C PRO A 108 -9.45 1.61 18.65
N SER A 109 -9.64 2.55 17.71
CA SER A 109 -10.90 2.75 16.99
C SER A 109 -11.31 1.53 16.15
N PHE A 110 -10.37 0.64 15.85
CA PHE A 110 -10.58 -0.57 15.06
C PHE A 110 -10.56 -1.84 15.93
N CYS A 111 -10.10 -1.77 17.18
CA CYS A 111 -9.80 -2.96 17.97
C CYS A 111 -10.83 -3.29 19.07
N ALA A 112 -12.09 -2.87 18.92
CA ALA A 112 -13.10 -2.86 19.99
C ALA A 112 -13.36 -4.20 20.72
N ASN A 113 -12.87 -5.34 20.21
CA ASN A 113 -13.09 -6.67 20.80
C ASN A 113 -11.81 -7.50 21.08
N LEU A 114 -10.60 -6.94 20.89
CA LEU A 114 -9.38 -7.64 21.31
C LEU A 114 -9.16 -7.41 22.81
N GLN A 115 -9.35 -8.45 23.62
CA GLN A 115 -8.84 -8.48 25.00
C GLN A 115 -7.31 -8.38 24.96
N THR A 116 -6.79 -7.16 25.03
CA THR A 116 -5.36 -6.89 25.01
C THR A 116 -4.75 -7.25 26.36
N ASN A 117 -4.22 -8.45 26.49
CA ASN A 117 -3.08 -8.68 27.37
C ASN A 117 -1.83 -8.16 26.63
N VAL A 118 -1.49 -6.89 26.88
CA VAL A 118 -0.21 -6.28 26.45
C VAL A 118 0.90 -6.75 27.37
#